data_AF-A0AAV5ZHG5-F1
#
_entry.id   AF-A0AAV5ZHG5-F1
#
_cell.length_a   1.000
_cell.length_b   1.000
_cell.length_c   1.000
_cell.angle_alpha   90.00
_cell.angle_beta   90.00
_cell.angle_gamma   90.00
#
_symmetry.space_group_name_H-M   'P 1'
#
loop_
_entity.id
_entity.type
_entity.pdbx_description
1 polymer ?
#
loop_
_entity_poly.entity_id
_entity_poly.type
_entity_poly.pdbx_seq_one_letter_code
_entity_poly.pdbx_strand_id
1 'polypeptide(L)'
;MRPLIAVAAVTLSQALQIAIAHRRPLPMVLVTLALVASLLAVLRPEWLRAREADRARRWAAILVGAVVLWQIFQLAASVQAVYMGPGRRLALIALVVGATGAVVVIGAELAGSVRLVRWRLPLLVAIHFACGAWIIHASPRPFIDVYVFHVEALRVLGQGLDPYGRTIPNIYDHEAFYGPGVVVSGRVQSGFPYPPLSLLMAGVGHVLGGDFRFANVAAMGLAALLIGTCRPGALVAAALFLFTPRMALVLEQGWTEPYVVLLLAATVWCALRAPALVPVALGLFFAVKQYTVLAAPLVVLLYPGPAPWRDAARALAKAALVAVVVTLPFVVADPSAFARDVIALQFRQPFRADSLSYPAAWLRATGRMPPAWPAFVLAPLALAVGLWRAPRTPAGFALAVALTFLVFFAFNKQAFVNYYFFLVGALCCALAAAGPAPDARATPL
;
A
#
# COMPACT_ATOMS: atom_id res chain seq x y z
N MET A 1 -9.54 -13.41 -14.90
CA MET A 1 -9.19 -12.09 -14.32
C MET A 1 -7.78 -12.12 -13.71
N ARG A 2 -7.37 -13.25 -13.12
CA ARG A 2 -6.12 -13.40 -12.35
C ARG A 2 -4.83 -13.12 -13.13
N PRO A 3 -4.64 -13.57 -14.39
CA PRO A 3 -3.41 -13.27 -15.13
C PRO A 3 -3.18 -11.78 -15.33
N LEU A 4 -4.24 -11.00 -15.60
CA LEU A 4 -4.13 -9.56 -15.79
C LEU A 4 -3.81 -8.83 -14.47
N ILE A 5 -4.42 -9.27 -13.35
CA ILE A 5 -4.07 -8.76 -12.02
C ILE A 5 -2.61 -9.10 -11.69
N ALA A 6 -2.18 -10.33 -11.98
CA ALA A 6 -0.80 -10.76 -11.77
C ALA A 6 0.19 -9.93 -12.61
N VAL A 7 -0.10 -9.74 -13.91
CA VAL A 7 0.70 -8.86 -14.78
C VAL A 7 0.76 -7.44 -14.20
N ALA A 8 -0.37 -6.86 -13.79
CA ALA A 8 -0.40 -5.53 -13.20
C ALA A 8 0.44 -5.43 -11.93
N ALA A 9 0.32 -6.40 -11.02
CA ALA A 9 1.08 -6.43 -9.77
C ALA A 9 2.59 -6.57 -10.04
N VAL A 10 2.95 -7.47 -10.96
CA VAL A 10 4.33 -7.72 -11.38
C VAL A 10 4.95 -6.49 -12.02
N THR A 11 4.33 -5.91 -13.05
CA THR A 11 4.89 -4.76 -13.77
C THR A 11 5.00 -3.55 -12.85
N LEU A 12 4.02 -3.33 -11.97
CA LEU A 12 4.08 -2.23 -11.01
C LEU A 12 5.21 -2.42 -9.98
N SER A 13 5.36 -3.64 -9.47
CA SER A 13 6.46 -4.00 -8.55
C SER A 13 7.83 -3.77 -9.21
N GLN A 14 7.98 -4.15 -10.48
CA GLN A 14 9.21 -3.90 -11.23
C GLN A 14 9.42 -2.40 -11.48
N ALA A 15 8.37 -1.63 -11.76
CA ALA A 15 8.48 -0.18 -11.93
C ALA A 15 9.12 0.48 -10.71
N LEU A 16 8.72 0.06 -9.49
CA LEU A 16 9.28 0.57 -8.25
C LEU A 16 10.77 0.29 -8.10
N GLN A 17 11.21 -0.90 -8.51
CA GLN A 17 12.60 -1.30 -8.38
C GLN A 17 13.55 -0.39 -9.17
N ILE A 18 13.12 -0.01 -10.38
CA ILE A 18 13.92 0.81 -11.30
C ILE A 18 13.64 2.32 -11.20
N ALA A 19 12.61 2.76 -10.47
CA ALA A 19 12.14 4.14 -10.44
C ALA A 19 13.18 5.16 -9.90
N ILE A 20 14.09 4.75 -9.02
CA ILE A 20 15.13 5.64 -8.47
C ILE A 20 16.10 6.13 -9.57
N ALA A 21 16.18 5.42 -10.70
CA ALA A 21 16.83 5.93 -11.90
C ALA A 21 15.89 6.91 -12.65
N HIS A 22 15.61 8.07 -12.04
CA HIS A 22 14.64 9.11 -12.47
C HIS A 22 14.81 9.64 -13.91
N ARG A 23 15.83 9.18 -14.65
CA ARG A 23 16.14 9.60 -16.03
C ARG A 23 15.75 8.56 -17.09
N ARG A 24 15.22 7.39 -16.72
CA ARG A 24 14.83 6.36 -17.70
C ARG A 24 13.32 6.40 -17.96
N PRO A 25 12.84 6.22 -19.20
CA PRO A 25 11.41 6.14 -19.51
C PRO A 25 10.77 4.82 -19.05
N LEU A 26 11.58 3.77 -18.85
CA LEU A 26 11.12 2.42 -18.56
C LEU A 26 10.18 2.28 -17.34
N PRO A 27 10.42 2.94 -16.18
CA PRO A 27 9.49 2.88 -15.05
C PRO A 27 8.08 3.35 -15.42
N MET A 28 7.95 4.40 -16.23
CA MET A 28 6.65 4.89 -16.70
C MET A 28 5.98 3.93 -17.68
N VAL A 29 6.75 3.23 -18.53
CA VAL A 29 6.21 2.17 -19.39
C VAL A 29 5.62 1.05 -18.53
N LEU A 30 6.31 0.64 -17.48
CA LEU A 30 5.82 -0.41 -16.56
C LEU A 30 4.56 0.04 -15.78
N VAL A 31 4.50 1.30 -15.34
CA VAL A 31 3.28 1.89 -14.76
C VAL A 31 2.13 1.88 -15.77
N THR A 32 2.40 2.23 -17.03
CA THR A 32 1.40 2.19 -18.11
C THR A 32 0.89 0.78 -18.36
N LEU A 33 1.79 -0.22 -18.39
CA LEU A 33 1.41 -1.63 -18.52
C LEU A 33 0.57 -2.11 -17.33
N ALA A 34 0.90 -1.68 -16.10
CA ALA A 34 0.09 -1.99 -14.93
C ALA A 34 -1.31 -1.38 -15.00
N LEU A 35 -1.40 -0.14 -15.50
CA LEU A 35 -2.67 0.57 -15.71
C LEU A 35 -3.54 -0.14 -16.75
N VAL A 36 -2.97 -0.46 -17.92
CA VAL A 36 -3.66 -1.18 -18.99
C VAL A 36 -4.11 -2.56 -18.52
N ALA A 37 -3.23 -3.32 -17.86
CA ALA A 37 -3.58 -4.64 -17.34
C ALA A 37 -4.70 -4.58 -16.29
N SER A 38 -4.68 -3.58 -15.39
CA SER A 38 -5.74 -3.37 -14.39
C SER A 38 -7.07 -2.99 -15.06
N LEU A 39 -7.04 -2.09 -16.04
CA LEU A 39 -8.23 -1.69 -16.80
C LEU A 39 -8.82 -2.87 -17.56
N LEU A 40 -8.00 -3.63 -18.28
CA LEU A 40 -8.43 -4.84 -18.98
C LEU A 40 -8.98 -5.90 -18.01
N ALA A 41 -8.41 -6.02 -16.81
CA ALA A 41 -8.93 -6.94 -15.78
C ALA A 41 -10.35 -6.55 -15.34
N VAL A 42 -10.62 -5.25 -15.17
CA VAL A 42 -11.94 -4.70 -14.81
C VAL A 42 -12.93 -4.84 -15.97
N LEU A 43 -12.53 -4.48 -17.18
CA LEU A 43 -13.39 -4.48 -18.38
C LEU A 43 -13.73 -5.89 -18.90
N ARG A 44 -13.03 -6.93 -18.42
CA ARG A 44 -13.20 -8.30 -18.90
C ARG A 44 -14.65 -8.79 -18.70
N PRO A 45 -15.34 -9.29 -19.74
CA PRO A 45 -16.70 -9.80 -19.63
C PRO A 45 -16.87 -10.97 -18.65
N GLU A 46 -18.04 -11.08 -18.00
CA GLU A 46 -18.32 -12.10 -16.98
C GLU A 46 -18.19 -13.54 -17.49
N TRP A 47 -18.66 -13.83 -18.70
CA TRP A 47 -18.55 -15.16 -19.31
C TRP A 47 -17.09 -15.60 -19.52
N LEU A 48 -16.19 -14.66 -19.81
CA LEU A 48 -14.73 -14.91 -19.89
C LEU A 48 -14.06 -15.01 -18.52
N ARG A 49 -14.71 -14.54 -17.45
CA ARG A 49 -14.25 -14.74 -16.06
C ARG A 49 -14.67 -16.12 -15.56
N ALA A 50 -15.90 -16.54 -15.85
CA ALA A 50 -16.43 -17.85 -15.47
C ALA A 50 -15.68 -19.01 -16.14
N ARG A 51 -15.23 -18.81 -17.39
CA ARG A 51 -14.39 -19.75 -18.15
C ARG A 51 -12.89 -19.66 -17.83
N GLU A 52 -12.50 -19.13 -16.68
CA GLU A 52 -11.08 -19.08 -16.30
C GLU A 52 -10.57 -20.51 -16.05
N ALA A 53 -10.01 -21.12 -17.09
CA ALA A 53 -9.50 -22.47 -17.04
C ALA A 53 -8.40 -22.61 -15.98
N ASP A 54 -8.30 -23.79 -15.37
CA ASP A 54 -7.23 -24.12 -14.41
C ASP A 54 -5.82 -23.83 -14.97
N ARG A 55 -5.66 -23.95 -16.29
CA ARG A 55 -4.44 -23.57 -17.01
C ARG A 55 -4.08 -22.10 -16.80
N ALA A 56 -5.04 -21.17 -16.90
CA ALA A 56 -4.79 -19.74 -16.69
C ALA A 56 -4.44 -19.42 -15.22
N ARG A 57 -5.05 -20.14 -14.27
CA ARG A 57 -4.69 -20.07 -12.85
C ARG A 57 -3.25 -20.52 -12.62
N ARG A 58 -2.85 -21.67 -13.20
CA ARG A 58 -1.47 -22.18 -13.10
C ARG A 58 -0.47 -21.21 -13.71
N TRP A 59 -0.74 -20.65 -14.88
CA TRP A 59 0.14 -19.65 -15.50
C TRP A 59 0.29 -18.38 -14.66
N ALA A 60 -0.78 -17.88 -14.06
CA ALA A 60 -0.69 -16.73 -13.14
C ALA A 60 0.19 -17.07 -11.92
N ALA A 61 0.05 -18.26 -11.34
CA ALA A 61 0.88 -18.69 -10.22
C ALA A 61 2.36 -18.86 -10.62
N ILE A 62 2.64 -19.44 -11.80
CA ILE A 62 4.00 -19.59 -12.33
C ILE A 62 4.62 -18.21 -12.59
N LEU A 63 3.89 -17.31 -13.25
CA LEU A 63 4.35 -15.95 -13.53
C LEU A 63 4.70 -15.21 -12.23
N VAL A 64 3.80 -15.23 -11.25
CA VAL A 64 4.07 -14.57 -9.96
C VAL A 64 5.22 -15.27 -9.24
N GLY A 65 5.27 -16.59 -9.22
CA GLY A 65 6.38 -17.35 -8.63
C GLY A 65 7.72 -16.97 -9.23
N ALA A 66 7.84 -16.98 -10.56
CA ALA A 66 9.06 -16.59 -11.28
C ALA A 66 9.45 -15.14 -10.99
N VAL A 67 8.47 -14.23 -10.91
CA VAL A 67 8.74 -12.83 -10.58
C VAL A 67 9.19 -12.68 -9.14
N VAL A 68 8.60 -13.40 -8.19
CA VAL A 68 9.05 -13.34 -6.79
C VAL A 68 10.49 -13.84 -6.69
N LEU A 69 10.87 -14.91 -7.39
CA LEU A 69 12.26 -15.35 -7.47
C LEU A 69 13.18 -14.26 -8.05
N TRP A 70 12.74 -13.58 -9.10
CA TRP A 70 13.47 -12.46 -9.69
C TRP A 70 13.56 -11.25 -8.75
N GLN A 71 12.51 -10.93 -8.01
CA GLN A 71 12.50 -9.86 -7.01
C GLN A 71 13.45 -10.18 -5.86
N ILE A 72 13.47 -11.44 -5.43
CA ILE A 72 14.40 -11.93 -4.42
C ILE A 72 15.85 -11.78 -4.89
N PHE A 73 16.15 -12.13 -6.15
CA PHE A 73 17.46 -11.87 -6.74
C PHE A 73 17.80 -10.37 -6.74
N GLN A 74 16.84 -9.52 -7.13
CA GLN A 74 17.05 -8.06 -7.12
C GLN A 74 17.25 -7.49 -5.72
N LEU A 75 16.57 -8.03 -4.71
CA LEU A 75 16.80 -7.67 -3.30
C LEU A 75 18.28 -7.87 -2.97
N ALA A 76 18.84 -9.03 -3.29
CA ALA A 76 20.26 -9.32 -3.09
C ALA A 76 21.19 -8.47 -3.97
N ALA A 77 20.84 -8.22 -5.23
CA ALA A 77 21.76 -7.62 -6.20
C ALA A 77 21.79 -6.09 -6.24
N SER A 78 20.92 -5.39 -5.49
CA SER A 78 20.79 -3.94 -5.59
C SER A 78 20.68 -3.22 -4.25
N VAL A 79 21.03 -1.94 -4.22
CA VAL A 79 20.92 -1.08 -3.04
C VAL A 79 19.45 -0.88 -2.72
N GLN A 80 19.02 -1.36 -1.55
CA GLN A 80 17.60 -1.43 -1.18
C GLN A 80 17.06 -0.19 -0.47
N ALA A 81 17.92 0.63 0.12
CA ALA A 81 17.56 1.84 0.84
C ALA A 81 18.66 2.91 0.69
N VAL A 82 18.34 4.18 0.93
CA VAL A 82 19.16 5.34 0.55
C VAL A 82 20.26 5.61 1.57
N TYR A 83 19.98 5.44 2.87
CA TYR A 83 20.83 5.91 3.96
C TYR A 83 21.55 4.77 4.70
N MET A 84 21.68 3.59 4.10
CA MET A 84 22.40 2.46 4.71
C MET A 84 23.89 2.77 4.92
N GLY A 85 24.36 2.63 6.16
CA GLY A 85 25.77 2.82 6.53
C GLY A 85 26.74 1.76 5.94
N PRO A 86 28.06 1.91 6.16
CA PRO A 86 29.12 1.10 5.54
C PRO A 86 29.14 -0.40 5.90
N GLY A 87 28.29 -0.90 6.81
CA GLY A 87 28.12 -2.31 7.18
C GLY A 87 27.46 -3.22 6.11
N ARG A 88 27.70 -2.94 4.83
CA ARG A 88 26.99 -3.52 3.65
C ARG A 88 27.12 -5.04 3.50
N ARG A 89 28.10 -5.69 4.11
CA ARG A 89 28.33 -7.14 3.95
C ARG A 89 27.38 -8.00 4.79
N LEU A 90 27.22 -7.69 6.08
CA LEU A 90 26.31 -8.41 6.95
C LEU A 90 24.84 -8.18 6.55
N ALA A 91 24.55 -6.96 6.09
CA ALA A 91 23.32 -6.54 5.44
C ALA A 91 22.92 -7.43 4.27
N LEU A 92 23.85 -7.57 3.32
CA LEU A 92 23.68 -8.40 2.14
C LEU A 92 23.50 -9.87 2.51
N ILE A 93 24.26 -10.38 3.48
CA ILE A 93 24.16 -11.77 3.94
C ILE A 93 22.78 -12.03 4.57
N ALA A 94 22.31 -11.18 5.48
CA ALA A 94 20.99 -11.35 6.11
C ALA A 94 19.86 -11.31 5.07
N LEU A 95 19.95 -10.38 4.12
CA LEU A 95 18.99 -10.25 3.02
C LEU A 95 19.03 -11.47 2.09
N VAL A 96 20.22 -11.98 1.76
CA VAL A 96 20.43 -13.18 0.93
C VAL A 96 19.93 -14.45 1.61
N VAL A 97 20.14 -14.60 2.92
CA VAL A 97 19.65 -15.75 3.69
C VAL A 97 18.13 -15.71 3.77
N GLY A 98 17.54 -14.55 4.07
CA GLY A 98 16.08 -14.38 4.07
C GLY A 98 15.45 -14.63 2.69
N ALA A 99 16.07 -14.08 1.65
CA ALA A 99 15.78 -14.34 0.25
C ALA A 99 15.76 -15.84 -0.08
N THR A 100 16.84 -16.55 0.27
CA THR A 100 16.98 -17.98 0.01
C THR A 100 15.92 -18.79 0.75
N GLY A 101 15.62 -18.45 2.01
CA GLY A 101 14.54 -19.08 2.77
C GLY A 101 13.18 -18.88 2.10
N ALA A 102 12.90 -17.68 1.59
CA ALA A 102 11.67 -17.39 0.85
C ALA A 102 11.58 -18.20 -0.46
N VAL A 103 12.68 -18.32 -1.22
CA VAL A 103 12.74 -19.17 -2.41
C VAL A 103 12.40 -20.62 -2.09
N VAL A 104 12.97 -21.18 -1.02
CA VAL A 104 12.70 -22.58 -0.62
C VAL A 104 11.22 -22.76 -0.25
N VAL A 105 10.65 -21.81 0.49
CA VAL A 105 9.23 -21.86 0.89
C VAL A 105 8.29 -21.79 -0.32
N ILE A 106 8.57 -20.89 -1.27
CA ILE A 106 7.78 -20.73 -2.50
C ILE A 106 7.97 -21.92 -3.43
N GLY A 107 9.20 -22.41 -3.60
CA GLY A 107 9.52 -23.59 -4.37
C GLY A 107 8.80 -24.84 -3.83
N ALA A 108 8.78 -25.00 -2.51
CA ALA A 108 8.04 -26.09 -1.85
C ALA A 108 6.52 -25.97 -2.07
N GLU A 109 5.97 -24.76 -2.09
CA GLU A 109 4.56 -24.50 -2.44
C GLU A 109 4.26 -24.90 -3.88
N LEU A 110 5.05 -24.43 -4.83
CA LEU A 110 4.87 -24.74 -6.25
C LEU A 110 5.05 -26.24 -6.53
N ALA A 111 5.89 -26.93 -5.76
CA ALA A 111 6.10 -28.37 -5.83
C ALA A 111 5.06 -29.21 -5.05
N GLY A 112 4.10 -28.58 -4.36
CA GLY A 112 3.04 -29.31 -3.63
C GLY A 112 3.49 -30.04 -2.36
N SER A 113 4.64 -29.67 -1.77
CA SER A 113 5.24 -30.41 -0.64
C SER A 113 4.45 -30.30 0.68
N VAL A 114 3.69 -31.32 1.05
CA VAL A 114 2.78 -31.30 2.23
C VAL A 114 3.45 -31.04 3.59
N ARG A 115 4.75 -31.35 3.75
CA ARG A 115 5.44 -31.31 5.06
C ARG A 115 5.57 -29.91 5.68
N LEU A 116 5.55 -28.85 4.86
CA LEU A 116 5.75 -27.47 5.33
C LEU A 116 4.50 -26.61 5.28
N VAL A 117 3.36 -27.12 4.79
CA VAL A 117 2.18 -26.31 4.41
C VAL A 117 1.74 -25.32 5.49
N ARG A 118 1.63 -25.75 6.75
CA ARG A 118 1.18 -24.90 7.86
C ARG A 118 2.19 -23.82 8.27
N TRP A 119 3.48 -24.02 7.99
CA TRP A 119 4.56 -23.14 8.44
C TRP A 119 5.04 -22.15 7.37
N ARG A 120 4.68 -22.36 6.10
CA ARG A 120 5.12 -21.53 4.97
C ARG A 120 4.87 -20.05 5.21
N LEU A 121 3.61 -19.69 5.48
CA LEU A 121 3.21 -18.30 5.64
C LEU A 121 3.81 -17.65 6.90
N PRO A 122 3.74 -18.26 8.10
CA PRO A 122 4.45 -17.77 9.28
C PRO A 122 5.96 -17.58 9.06
N LEU A 123 6.61 -18.51 8.34
CA LEU A 123 8.04 -18.43 8.07
C LEU A 123 8.37 -17.26 7.14
N LEU A 124 7.59 -17.01 6.08
CA LEU A 124 7.77 -15.83 5.22
C LEU A 124 7.62 -14.52 6.01
N VAL A 125 6.65 -14.46 6.92
CA VAL A 125 6.44 -13.29 7.79
C VAL A 125 7.60 -13.12 8.76
N ALA A 126 8.10 -14.20 9.37
CA ALA A 126 9.27 -14.15 10.25
C ALA A 126 10.53 -13.68 9.52
N ILE A 127 10.77 -14.17 8.31
CA ILE A 127 11.86 -13.71 7.43
C ILE A 127 11.72 -12.22 7.13
N HIS A 128 10.51 -11.78 6.75
CA HIS A 128 10.23 -10.37 6.50
C HIS A 128 10.50 -9.51 7.74
N PHE A 129 10.08 -9.98 8.92
CA PHE A 129 10.28 -9.28 10.18
C PHE A 129 11.77 -9.13 10.53
N ALA A 130 12.56 -10.19 10.34
CA ALA A 130 14.00 -10.14 10.53
C ALA A 130 14.67 -9.15 9.57
N CYS A 131 14.31 -9.16 8.29
CA CYS A 131 14.79 -8.19 7.31
C CYS A 131 14.39 -6.74 7.69
N GLY A 132 13.14 -6.53 8.11
CA GLY A 132 12.60 -5.23 8.51
C GLY A 132 13.29 -4.66 9.75
N ALA A 133 13.46 -5.48 10.79
CA ALA A 133 14.21 -5.11 12.00
C ALA A 133 15.65 -4.72 11.65
N TRP A 134 16.31 -5.51 10.78
CA TRP A 134 17.64 -5.18 10.31
C TRP A 134 17.70 -3.83 9.60
N ILE A 135 16.75 -3.50 8.71
CA ILE A 135 16.69 -2.20 8.02
C ILE A 135 16.57 -1.04 9.01
N ILE A 136 15.71 -1.18 10.04
CA ILE A 136 15.50 -0.15 11.06
C ILE A 136 16.79 0.12 11.82
N HIS A 137 17.51 -0.94 12.23
CA HIS A 137 18.80 -0.80 12.91
C HIS A 137 19.91 -0.27 11.99
N ALA A 138 19.89 -0.63 10.71
CA ALA A 138 20.88 -0.18 9.73
C ALA A 138 20.70 1.28 9.29
N SER A 139 19.49 1.82 9.41
CA SER A 139 19.14 3.21 9.08
C SER A 139 18.34 3.84 10.22
N PRO A 140 18.96 4.11 11.39
CA PRO A 140 18.25 4.53 12.60
C PRO A 140 17.67 5.94 12.51
N ARG A 141 18.27 6.82 11.70
CA ARG A 141 17.88 8.23 11.53
C ARG A 141 17.87 8.61 10.05
N PRO A 142 16.89 8.13 9.27
CA PRO A 142 16.80 8.43 7.85
C PRO A 142 16.55 9.93 7.64
N PHE A 143 17.20 10.53 6.64
CA PHE A 143 17.10 11.96 6.35
C PHE A 143 15.85 12.27 5.51
N ILE A 144 14.66 12.16 6.12
CA ILE A 144 13.37 12.46 5.49
C ILE A 144 12.39 13.11 6.48
N ASP A 145 11.61 14.07 6.00
CA ASP A 145 10.60 14.80 6.78
C ASP A 145 9.55 13.89 7.41
N VAL A 146 9.11 12.83 6.71
CA VAL A 146 8.15 11.85 7.24
C VAL A 146 8.61 11.24 8.55
N TYR A 147 9.91 10.91 8.67
CA TYR A 147 10.48 10.39 9.91
C TYR A 147 10.42 11.44 11.02
N VAL A 148 10.79 12.69 10.71
CA VAL A 148 10.77 13.81 11.67
C VAL A 148 9.34 14.12 12.14
N PHE A 149 8.36 14.13 11.24
CA PHE A 149 6.95 14.32 11.58
C PHE A 149 6.48 13.27 12.59
N HIS A 150 6.83 11.99 12.40
CA HIS A 150 6.43 10.94 13.34
C HIS A 150 7.14 11.07 14.69
N VAL A 151 8.46 11.27 14.69
CA VAL A 151 9.24 11.38 15.93
C VAL A 151 8.76 12.56 16.77
N GLU A 152 8.58 13.74 16.16
CA GLU A 152 8.10 14.92 16.87
C GLU A 152 6.65 14.77 17.33
N ALA A 153 5.76 14.23 16.48
CA ALA A 153 4.36 14.01 16.85
C ALA A 153 4.21 13.01 17.99
N LEU A 154 4.96 11.90 17.98
CA LEU A 154 4.95 10.91 19.06
C LEU A 154 5.53 11.47 20.36
N ARG A 155 6.59 12.29 20.27
CA ARG A 155 7.16 12.98 21.43
C ARG A 155 6.14 13.93 22.08
N VAL A 156 5.46 14.74 21.27
CA VAL A 156 4.42 15.67 21.74
C VAL A 156 3.22 14.92 22.31
N LEU A 157 2.76 13.87 21.63
CA LEU A 157 1.65 13.04 22.10
C LEU A 157 1.99 12.35 23.44
N GLY A 158 3.22 11.87 23.60
CA GLY A 158 3.72 11.29 24.86
C GLY A 158 3.77 12.27 26.03
N GLN A 159 3.75 13.59 25.75
CA GLN A 159 3.62 14.65 26.76
C GLN A 159 2.16 15.01 27.06
N GLY A 160 1.19 14.28 26.51
CA GLY A 160 -0.24 14.57 26.64
C GLY A 160 -0.71 15.78 25.82
N LEU A 161 0.10 16.23 24.85
CA LEU A 161 -0.19 17.38 24.02
C LEU A 161 -0.70 16.95 22.64
N ASP A 162 -1.53 17.81 22.03
CA ASP A 162 -1.98 17.60 20.65
C ASP A 162 -0.79 17.69 19.65
N PRO A 163 -0.54 16.65 18.82
CA PRO A 163 0.49 16.66 17.78
C PRO A 163 0.17 17.58 16.59
N TYR A 164 -1.07 18.03 16.45
CA TYR A 164 -1.48 18.98 15.42
C TYR A 164 -1.24 20.44 15.88
N GLY A 165 -1.04 21.34 14.94
CA GLY A 165 -0.75 22.77 15.18
C GLY A 165 0.66 23.04 15.68
N ARG A 166 1.52 22.02 15.68
CA ARG A 166 2.93 22.13 16.04
C ARG A 166 3.76 22.53 14.85
N THR A 167 5.05 22.75 15.09
CA THR A 167 6.02 22.98 14.03
C THR A 167 7.11 21.94 14.18
N ILE A 168 7.71 21.53 13.07
CA ILE A 168 8.87 20.64 13.09
C ILE A 168 10.12 21.35 12.55
N PRO A 169 11.33 20.93 12.94
CA PRO A 169 12.54 21.42 12.31
C PRO A 169 12.49 21.21 10.79
N ASN A 170 12.86 22.22 10.01
CA ASN A 170 13.11 22.02 8.61
C ASN A 170 14.48 21.33 8.46
N ILE A 171 14.47 20.05 8.10
CA ILE A 171 15.71 19.30 7.86
C ILE A 171 16.31 19.59 6.48
N TYR A 172 15.54 20.23 5.59
CA TYR A 172 16.02 20.62 4.28
C TYR A 172 16.46 22.08 4.34
N ASP A 173 17.64 22.43 3.84
CA ASP A 173 18.10 23.83 3.81
C ASP A 173 17.34 24.71 2.78
N HIS A 174 16.12 24.31 2.40
CA HIS A 174 15.23 24.95 1.43
C HIS A 174 13.75 24.63 1.73
N GLU A 175 12.82 25.39 1.16
CA GLU A 175 11.36 25.14 1.30
C GLU A 175 10.72 24.36 0.13
N ALA A 176 11.53 23.91 -0.84
CA ALA A 176 11.06 23.32 -2.10
C ALA A 176 10.16 22.07 -1.96
N PHE A 177 10.13 21.40 -0.80
CA PHE A 177 9.27 20.25 -0.55
C PHE A 177 7.98 20.56 0.20
N TYR A 178 7.90 21.74 0.84
CA TYR A 178 6.72 22.15 1.63
C TYR A 178 5.86 23.17 0.91
N GLY A 179 6.50 24.01 0.08
CA GLY A 179 5.85 25.09 -0.66
C GLY A 179 6.12 26.46 -0.06
N PRO A 180 5.90 27.54 -0.84
CA PRO A 180 6.25 28.90 -0.44
C PRO A 180 5.57 29.33 0.86
N GLY A 181 6.34 29.89 1.78
CA GLY A 181 5.82 30.48 3.03
C GLY A 181 5.40 29.45 4.09
N VAL A 182 5.67 28.15 3.85
CA VAL A 182 5.42 27.09 4.84
C VAL A 182 6.59 26.97 5.82
N VAL A 183 7.78 27.47 5.49
CA VAL A 183 8.94 27.48 6.38
C VAL A 183 9.15 28.90 6.93
N VAL A 184 9.16 29.03 8.26
CA VAL A 184 9.44 30.29 8.97
C VAL A 184 10.52 30.02 10.01
N SER A 185 11.60 30.81 9.97
CA SER A 185 12.74 30.70 10.90
C SER A 185 13.29 29.27 11.04
N GLY A 186 13.47 28.58 9.90
CA GLY A 186 14.00 27.22 9.87
C GLY A 186 13.04 26.14 10.38
N ARG A 187 11.74 26.44 10.54
CA ARG A 187 10.73 25.49 10.99
C ARG A 187 9.56 25.39 10.02
N VAL A 188 9.11 24.17 9.77
CA VAL A 188 7.91 23.88 8.97
C VAL A 188 6.69 24.23 9.82
N GLN A 189 5.84 25.10 9.30
CA GLN A 189 4.61 25.59 9.94
C GLN A 189 3.44 24.60 9.79
N SER A 190 3.73 23.33 10.09
CA SER A 190 2.78 22.23 10.11
C SER A 190 3.23 21.20 11.13
N GLY A 191 2.27 20.69 11.90
CA GLY A 191 2.44 19.53 12.78
C GLY A 191 2.28 18.24 11.97
N PHE A 192 1.71 17.21 12.60
CA PHE A 192 1.57 15.90 11.97
C PHE A 192 0.64 15.94 10.73
N PRO A 193 1.10 15.56 9.52
CA PRO A 193 0.37 15.83 8.29
C PRO A 193 -0.55 14.67 7.84
N TYR A 194 -0.85 13.73 8.75
CA TYR A 194 -1.67 12.55 8.45
C TYR A 194 -2.82 12.39 9.47
N PRO A 195 -3.87 11.63 9.13
CA PRO A 195 -4.94 11.32 10.07
C PRO A 195 -4.45 10.59 11.34
N PRO A 196 -5.15 10.76 12.48
CA PRO A 196 -4.64 10.32 13.77
C PRO A 196 -4.38 8.82 13.88
N LEU A 197 -5.19 7.99 13.20
CA LEU A 197 -5.02 6.54 13.26
C LEU A 197 -3.62 6.10 12.80
N SER A 198 -3.03 6.76 11.80
CA SER A 198 -1.66 6.45 11.36
C SER A 198 -0.62 6.71 12.45
N LEU A 199 -0.77 7.79 13.23
CA LEU A 199 0.09 8.11 14.37
C LEU A 199 -0.12 7.13 15.52
N LEU A 200 -1.37 6.78 15.82
CA LEU A 200 -1.70 5.83 16.89
C LEU A 200 -1.11 4.45 16.60
N MET A 201 -1.23 3.97 15.35
CA MET A 201 -0.61 2.71 14.92
C MET A 201 0.92 2.78 15.00
N ALA A 202 1.52 3.89 14.55
CA ALA A 202 2.95 4.14 14.66
C ALA A 202 3.43 4.14 16.13
N GLY A 203 2.62 4.70 17.03
CA GLY A 203 2.87 4.74 18.47
C GLY A 203 3.02 3.36 19.09
N VAL A 204 2.26 2.35 18.63
CA VAL A 204 2.42 0.96 19.10
C VAL A 204 3.83 0.44 18.83
N GLY A 205 4.37 0.70 17.63
CA GLY A 205 5.74 0.32 17.27
C GLY A 205 6.78 1.08 18.10
N HIS A 206 6.55 2.36 18.34
CA HIS A 206 7.42 3.19 19.15
C HIS A 206 7.50 2.72 20.60
N VAL A 207 6.36 2.37 21.21
CA VAL A 207 6.30 1.88 22.60
C VAL A 207 6.91 0.48 22.73
N LEU A 208 6.60 -0.44 21.81
CA LEU A 208 7.04 -1.84 21.94
C LEU A 208 8.46 -2.08 21.42
N GLY A 209 8.89 -1.33 20.41
CA GLY A 209 10.17 -1.56 19.72
C GLY A 209 11.13 -0.37 19.76
N GLY A 210 10.77 0.74 20.42
CA GLY A 210 11.59 1.96 20.47
C GLY A 210 11.61 2.79 19.18
N ASP A 211 11.09 2.25 18.07
CA ASP A 211 11.02 2.91 16.77
C ASP A 211 9.65 2.64 16.12
N PHE A 212 8.97 3.69 15.69
CA PHE A 212 7.62 3.59 15.13
C PHE A 212 7.57 2.72 13.86
N ARG A 213 8.68 2.57 13.14
CA ARG A 213 8.77 1.76 11.93
C ARG A 213 8.59 0.27 12.21
N PHE A 214 8.74 -0.20 13.45
CA PHE A 214 8.36 -1.57 13.80
C PHE A 214 6.85 -1.82 13.61
N ALA A 215 6.00 -0.80 13.78
CA ALA A 215 4.59 -0.92 13.42
C ALA A 215 4.39 -1.07 11.91
N ASN A 216 5.22 -0.44 11.08
CA ASN A 216 5.19 -0.66 9.63
C ASN A 216 5.53 -2.11 9.29
N VAL A 217 6.59 -2.68 9.89
CA VAL A 217 6.98 -4.10 9.69
C VAL A 217 5.85 -5.04 10.13
N ALA A 218 5.26 -4.79 11.29
CA ALA A 218 4.12 -5.55 11.78
C ALA A 218 2.92 -5.43 10.84
N ALA A 219 2.62 -4.24 10.33
CA ALA A 219 1.52 -4.02 9.40
C ALA A 219 1.71 -4.77 8.08
N MET A 220 2.92 -4.81 7.54
CA MET A 220 3.25 -5.61 6.36
C MET A 220 3.09 -7.11 6.63
N GLY A 221 3.61 -7.61 7.75
CA GLY A 221 3.46 -9.01 8.15
C GLY A 221 1.99 -9.42 8.32
N LEU A 222 1.21 -8.64 9.06
CA LEU A 222 -0.22 -8.86 9.27
C LEU A 222 -1.01 -8.77 7.96
N ALA A 223 -0.71 -7.82 7.08
CA ALA A 223 -1.33 -7.73 5.77
C ALA A 223 -1.07 -9.00 4.95
N ALA A 224 0.16 -9.52 4.97
CA ALA A 224 0.51 -10.75 4.27
C ALA A 224 -0.18 -11.98 4.87
N LEU A 225 -0.35 -12.05 6.20
CA LEU A 225 -1.16 -13.10 6.84
C LEU A 225 -2.60 -13.08 6.33
N LEU A 226 -3.22 -11.90 6.29
CA LEU A 226 -4.59 -11.72 5.80
C LEU A 226 -4.70 -12.05 4.30
N ILE A 227 -3.79 -11.54 3.47
CA ILE A 227 -3.73 -11.87 2.04
C ILE A 227 -3.58 -13.40 1.85
N GLY A 228 -2.57 -14.01 2.49
CA GLY A 228 -2.23 -15.42 2.34
C GLY A 228 -3.29 -16.39 2.85
N THR A 229 -4.18 -15.92 3.74
CA THR A 229 -5.27 -16.71 4.31
C THR A 229 -6.63 -16.42 3.66
N CYS A 230 -6.74 -15.53 2.67
CA CYS A 230 -8.02 -15.20 2.02
C CYS A 230 -8.68 -16.44 1.40
N ARG A 231 -7.93 -17.21 0.59
CA ARG A 231 -8.39 -18.43 -0.09
C ARG A 231 -7.20 -19.39 -0.34
N PRO A 232 -7.45 -20.69 -0.61
CA PRO A 232 -6.39 -21.63 -1.00
C PRO A 232 -5.56 -21.12 -2.19
N GLY A 233 -4.24 -21.17 -2.06
CA GLY A 233 -3.29 -20.70 -3.08
C GLY A 233 -2.99 -19.19 -3.04
N ALA A 234 -3.45 -18.45 -2.03
CA ALA A 234 -3.14 -17.04 -1.86
C ALA A 234 -1.72 -16.76 -1.33
N LEU A 235 -0.96 -17.80 -0.94
CA LEU A 235 0.42 -17.67 -0.46
C LEU A 235 1.31 -16.91 -1.45
N VAL A 236 1.14 -17.17 -2.75
CA VAL A 236 1.94 -16.55 -3.81
C VAL A 236 1.69 -15.03 -3.89
N ALA A 237 0.46 -14.58 -3.62
CA ALA A 237 0.13 -13.15 -3.55
C ALA A 237 0.70 -12.50 -2.26
N ALA A 238 0.69 -13.22 -1.13
CA ALA A 238 1.32 -12.76 0.10
C ALA A 238 2.84 -12.64 -0.05
N ALA A 239 3.48 -13.61 -0.71
CA ALA A 239 4.89 -13.58 -1.01
C ALA A 239 5.25 -12.42 -1.95
N LEU A 240 4.47 -12.21 -3.02
CA LEU A 240 4.64 -11.06 -3.91
C LEU A 240 4.60 -9.73 -3.15
N PHE A 241 3.70 -9.59 -2.18
CA PHE A 241 3.63 -8.40 -1.36
C PHE A 241 4.83 -8.25 -0.41
N LEU A 242 5.17 -9.29 0.37
CA LEU A 242 6.25 -9.24 1.37
C LEU A 242 7.63 -8.96 0.74
N PHE A 243 7.85 -9.48 -0.45
CA PHE A 243 9.11 -9.36 -1.19
C PHE A 243 9.00 -8.40 -2.38
N THR A 244 7.97 -7.55 -2.40
CA THR A 244 7.88 -6.50 -3.42
C THR A 244 9.14 -5.65 -3.38
N PRO A 245 9.70 -5.25 -4.54
CA PRO A 245 10.88 -4.42 -4.58
C PRO A 245 10.64 -3.11 -3.84
N ARG A 246 11.72 -2.55 -3.27
CA ARG A 246 11.70 -1.32 -2.46
C ARG A 246 10.87 -1.38 -1.17
N MET A 247 10.49 -2.57 -0.70
CA MET A 247 9.97 -2.74 0.66
C MET A 247 10.90 -2.10 1.70
N ALA A 248 12.21 -2.30 1.56
CA ALA A 248 13.19 -1.74 2.49
C ALA A 248 13.23 -0.20 2.46
N LEU A 249 13.04 0.40 1.28
CA LEU A 249 12.92 1.83 1.14
C LEU A 249 11.66 2.34 1.84
N VAL A 250 10.52 1.67 1.65
CA VAL A 250 9.27 2.06 2.31
C VAL A 250 9.42 2.04 3.83
N LEU A 251 10.09 1.02 4.37
CA LEU A 251 10.40 0.94 5.80
C LEU A 251 11.39 2.03 6.23
N GLU A 252 12.51 2.19 5.53
CA GLU A 252 13.53 3.19 5.85
C GLU A 252 12.91 4.58 5.94
N GLN A 253 12.11 4.97 4.93
CA GLN A 253 11.52 6.29 4.81
C GLN A 253 10.36 6.53 5.81
N GLY A 254 9.95 5.51 6.57
CA GLY A 254 8.90 5.63 7.58
C GLY A 254 7.52 5.97 7.00
N TRP A 255 7.29 5.65 5.73
CA TRP A 255 6.03 5.92 5.05
C TRP A 255 4.87 5.13 5.67
N THR A 256 3.67 5.72 5.66
CA THR A 256 2.46 5.20 6.34
C THR A 256 1.69 4.14 5.55
N GLU A 257 2.04 3.95 4.28
CA GLU A 257 1.31 3.08 3.35
C GLU A 257 1.24 1.59 3.76
N PRO A 258 2.17 1.02 4.54
CA PRO A 258 1.97 -0.28 5.18
C PRO A 258 0.66 -0.40 5.97
N TYR A 259 0.24 0.65 6.69
CA TYR A 259 -1.02 0.67 7.42
C TYR A 259 -2.22 0.66 6.48
N VAL A 260 -2.13 1.38 5.37
CA VAL A 260 -3.16 1.44 4.33
C VAL A 260 -3.36 0.06 3.69
N VAL A 261 -2.27 -0.66 3.41
CA VAL A 261 -2.34 -2.03 2.88
C VAL A 261 -2.94 -2.99 3.91
N LEU A 262 -2.51 -2.91 5.17
CA LEU A 262 -3.08 -3.74 6.25
C LEU A 262 -4.60 -3.58 6.33
N LEU A 263 -5.09 -2.34 6.37
CA LEU A 263 -6.51 -2.07 6.56
C LEU A 263 -7.35 -2.40 5.31
N LEU A 264 -6.78 -2.28 4.11
CA LEU A 264 -7.39 -2.81 2.89
C LEU A 264 -7.45 -4.34 2.91
N ALA A 265 -6.35 -5.01 3.28
CA ALA A 265 -6.30 -6.47 3.38
C ALA A 265 -7.28 -6.99 4.45
N ALA A 266 -7.40 -6.30 5.58
CA ALA A 266 -8.38 -6.59 6.62
C ALA A 266 -9.82 -6.43 6.10
N THR A 267 -10.10 -5.37 5.33
CA THR A 267 -11.42 -5.17 4.71
C THR A 267 -11.77 -6.33 3.77
N VAL A 268 -10.86 -6.70 2.88
CA VAL A 268 -11.05 -7.80 1.92
C VAL A 268 -11.20 -9.14 2.63
N TRP A 269 -10.38 -9.41 3.64
CA TRP A 269 -10.43 -10.62 4.44
C TRP A 269 -11.73 -10.71 5.25
N CYS A 270 -12.15 -9.62 5.91
CA CYS A 270 -13.43 -9.58 6.65
C CYS A 270 -14.61 -9.84 5.71
N ALA A 271 -14.61 -9.25 4.52
CA ALA A 271 -15.67 -9.50 3.54
C ALA A 271 -15.76 -10.97 3.10
N LEU A 272 -14.66 -11.73 3.21
CA LEU A 272 -14.62 -13.16 2.91
C LEU A 272 -14.89 -14.07 4.11
N ARG A 273 -14.50 -13.66 5.32
CA ARG A 273 -14.38 -14.55 6.50
C ARG A 273 -15.13 -14.06 7.73
N ALA A 274 -15.32 -12.76 7.88
CA ALA A 274 -15.98 -12.14 9.02
C ALA A 274 -16.82 -10.92 8.59
N PRO A 275 -17.91 -11.11 7.82
CA PRO A 275 -18.64 -10.00 7.20
C PRO A 275 -19.17 -8.96 8.19
N ALA A 276 -19.47 -9.37 9.43
CA ALA A 276 -19.90 -8.48 10.50
C ALA A 276 -18.85 -7.40 10.87
N LEU A 277 -17.57 -7.67 10.62
CA LEU A 277 -16.45 -6.76 10.92
C LEU A 277 -16.08 -5.83 9.75
N VAL A 278 -16.69 -6.01 8.58
CA VAL A 278 -16.41 -5.16 7.39
C VAL A 278 -16.56 -3.67 7.68
N PRO A 279 -17.63 -3.19 8.37
CA PRO A 279 -17.74 -1.76 8.66
C PRO A 279 -16.62 -1.23 9.57
N VAL A 280 -16.13 -2.04 10.51
CA VAL A 280 -15.01 -1.66 11.38
C VAL A 280 -13.73 -1.55 10.57
N ALA A 281 -13.41 -2.56 9.76
CA ALA A 281 -12.23 -2.54 8.89
C ALA A 281 -12.27 -1.37 7.88
N LEU A 282 -13.43 -1.08 7.29
CA LEU A 282 -13.63 0.07 6.39
C LEU A 282 -13.45 1.41 7.12
N GLY A 283 -14.00 1.56 8.32
CA GLY A 283 -13.88 2.79 9.09
C GLY A 283 -12.43 3.11 9.43
N LEU A 284 -11.67 2.09 9.87
CA LEU A 284 -10.23 2.22 10.08
C LEU A 284 -9.49 2.51 8.77
N PHE A 285 -9.82 1.84 7.66
CA PHE A 285 -9.24 2.12 6.35
C PHE A 285 -9.46 3.56 5.88
N PHE A 286 -10.63 4.15 6.14
CA PHE A 286 -10.91 5.56 5.84
C PHE A 286 -10.24 6.54 6.80
N ALA A 287 -9.98 6.10 8.04
CA ALA A 287 -9.36 6.94 9.07
C ALA A 287 -7.83 6.95 9.04
N VAL A 288 -7.17 6.06 8.27
CA VAL A 288 -5.69 5.96 8.28
C VAL A 288 -4.99 6.94 7.33
N LYS A 289 -5.63 7.35 6.24
CA LYS A 289 -5.01 8.20 5.21
C LYS A 289 -6.07 8.97 4.42
N GLN A 290 -5.84 10.25 4.15
CA GLN A 290 -6.87 11.15 3.60
C GLN A 290 -7.46 10.65 2.28
N TYR A 291 -6.62 10.14 1.38
CA TYR A 291 -7.06 9.75 0.05
C TYR A 291 -7.94 8.48 0.05
N THR A 292 -7.93 7.65 1.10
CA THR A 292 -8.63 6.35 1.05
C THR A 292 -10.15 6.50 0.98
N VAL A 293 -10.69 7.63 1.42
CA VAL A 293 -12.13 7.99 1.29
C VAL A 293 -12.60 7.95 -0.18
N LEU A 294 -11.71 8.14 -1.15
CA LEU A 294 -12.04 7.99 -2.58
C LEU A 294 -12.56 6.58 -2.93
N ALA A 295 -12.26 5.55 -2.10
CA ALA A 295 -12.81 4.21 -2.28
C ALA A 295 -14.23 4.01 -1.74
N ALA A 296 -14.82 5.00 -1.04
CA ALA A 296 -16.13 4.84 -0.40
C ALA A 296 -17.26 4.41 -1.37
N PRO A 297 -17.38 4.96 -2.60
CA PRO A 297 -18.40 4.48 -3.55
C PRO A 297 -18.22 3.02 -3.95
N LEU A 298 -16.96 2.53 -3.99
CA LEU A 298 -16.65 1.16 -4.39
C LEU A 298 -17.08 0.12 -3.33
N VAL A 299 -17.42 0.52 -2.10
CA VAL A 299 -17.90 -0.38 -1.04
C VAL A 299 -19.11 -1.20 -1.49
N VAL A 300 -19.93 -0.68 -2.42
CA VAL A 300 -21.03 -1.44 -3.04
C VAL A 300 -20.59 -2.77 -3.68
N LEU A 301 -19.33 -2.86 -4.13
CA LEU A 301 -18.78 -4.08 -4.71
C LEU A 301 -18.57 -5.19 -3.66
N LEU A 302 -18.62 -4.89 -2.37
CA LEU A 302 -18.55 -5.91 -1.30
C LEU A 302 -19.89 -6.60 -1.03
N TYR A 303 -21.00 -6.08 -1.57
CA TYR A 303 -22.35 -6.54 -1.26
C TYR A 303 -23.06 -7.02 -2.55
N PRO A 304 -23.05 -8.33 -2.86
CA PRO A 304 -23.69 -8.88 -4.06
C PRO A 304 -25.22 -9.09 -3.93
N GLY A 305 -25.82 -8.70 -2.80
CA GLY A 305 -27.24 -8.93 -2.50
C GLY A 305 -28.22 -8.12 -3.36
N PRO A 306 -29.54 -8.28 -3.13
CA PRO A 306 -30.59 -7.65 -3.95
C PRO A 306 -30.66 -6.12 -3.79
N ALA A 307 -30.15 -5.58 -2.69
CA ALA A 307 -30.14 -4.14 -2.39
C ALA A 307 -28.72 -3.63 -2.09
N PRO A 308 -27.77 -3.78 -3.04
CA PRO A 308 -26.34 -3.64 -2.77
C PRO A 308 -25.97 -2.24 -2.28
N TRP A 309 -26.61 -1.20 -2.84
CA TRP A 309 -26.41 0.19 -2.43
C TRP A 309 -26.91 0.50 -1.03
N ARG A 310 -28.05 -0.09 -0.63
CA ARG A 310 -28.59 0.09 0.73
C ARG A 310 -27.68 -0.56 1.76
N ASP A 311 -27.20 -1.76 1.47
CA ASP A 311 -26.32 -2.50 2.38
C ASP A 311 -24.95 -1.82 2.48
N ALA A 312 -24.42 -1.31 1.36
CA ALA A 312 -23.22 -0.49 1.34
C ALA A 312 -23.38 0.82 2.12
N ALA A 313 -24.51 1.52 1.97
CA ALA A 313 -24.78 2.75 2.73
C ALA A 313 -24.85 2.49 4.25
N ARG A 314 -25.47 1.37 4.67
CA ARG A 314 -25.48 0.96 6.08
C ARG A 314 -24.08 0.63 6.59
N ALA A 315 -23.26 -0.04 5.78
CA ALA A 315 -21.88 -0.32 6.12
C ALA A 315 -21.03 0.96 6.21
N LEU A 316 -21.22 1.90 5.27
CA LEU A 316 -20.56 3.20 5.26
C LEU A 316 -20.96 4.06 6.47
N ALA A 317 -22.22 4.06 6.89
CA ALA A 317 -22.65 4.77 8.09
C ALA A 317 -21.95 4.25 9.35
N LYS A 318 -21.85 2.92 9.49
CA LYS A 318 -21.11 2.29 10.59
C LYS A 318 -19.60 2.54 10.50
N ALA A 319 -19.03 2.50 9.29
CA ALA A 319 -17.62 2.83 9.04
C ALA A 319 -17.30 4.28 9.38
N ALA A 320 -18.21 5.22 9.04
CA ALA A 320 -18.09 6.62 9.39
C ALA A 320 -18.08 6.81 10.90
N LEU A 321 -18.94 6.10 11.65
CA LEU A 321 -18.91 6.13 13.12
C LEU A 321 -17.55 5.70 13.67
N VAL A 322 -16.97 4.60 13.14
CA VAL A 322 -15.64 4.14 13.55
C VAL A 322 -14.56 5.17 13.22
N ALA A 323 -14.60 5.76 12.02
CA ALA A 323 -13.64 6.79 11.63
C ALA A 323 -13.75 8.05 12.50
N VAL A 324 -14.98 8.47 12.84
CA VAL A 324 -15.26 9.58 13.75
C VAL A 324 -14.70 9.28 15.13
N VAL A 325 -14.97 8.10 15.70
CA VAL A 325 -14.48 7.75 17.05
C VAL A 325 -12.95 7.86 17.16
N VAL A 326 -12.21 7.45 16.12
CA VAL A 326 -10.74 7.51 16.14
C VAL A 326 -10.19 8.90 15.84
N THR A 327 -10.90 9.70 15.04
CA THR A 327 -10.40 10.99 14.54
C THR A 327 -10.86 12.19 15.39
N LEU A 328 -12.09 12.13 15.90
CA LEU A 328 -12.76 13.24 16.59
C LEU A 328 -11.97 13.78 17.79
N PRO A 329 -11.34 12.97 18.66
CA PRO A 329 -10.59 13.49 19.81
C PRO A 329 -9.50 14.52 19.43
N PHE A 330 -8.88 14.35 18.26
CA PHE A 330 -7.84 15.24 17.76
C PHE A 330 -8.42 16.46 17.03
N VAL A 331 -9.56 16.30 16.37
CA VAL A 331 -10.24 17.41 15.70
C VAL A 331 -10.79 18.40 16.73
N VAL A 332 -11.37 17.91 17.83
CA VAL A 332 -11.98 18.80 18.85
C VAL A 332 -10.96 19.55 19.69
N ALA A 333 -9.71 19.06 19.76
CA ALA A 333 -8.65 19.71 20.50
C ALA A 333 -8.24 21.06 19.87
N ASP A 334 -8.04 21.10 18.55
CA ASP A 334 -7.92 22.33 17.77
C ASP A 334 -8.32 22.06 16.30
N PRO A 335 -9.57 22.39 15.90
CA PRO A 335 -10.05 22.12 14.53
C PRO A 335 -9.27 22.87 13.45
N SER A 336 -8.77 24.08 13.77
CA SER A 336 -8.04 24.91 12.81
C SER A 336 -6.65 24.33 12.57
N ALA A 337 -5.95 23.94 13.65
CA ALA A 337 -4.68 23.24 13.56
C ALA A 337 -4.80 21.93 12.78
N PHE A 338 -5.79 21.10 13.11
CA PHE A 338 -6.05 19.85 12.43
C PHE A 338 -6.26 20.06 10.92
N ALA A 339 -7.11 21.03 10.54
CA ALA A 339 -7.38 21.34 9.14
C ALA A 339 -6.13 21.87 8.41
N ARG A 340 -5.31 22.71 9.05
CA ARG A 340 -4.06 23.20 8.46
C ARG A 340 -3.08 22.06 8.15
N ASP A 341 -2.87 21.17 9.11
CA ASP A 341 -1.83 20.14 9.01
C ASP A 341 -2.27 18.96 8.14
N VAL A 342 -3.50 18.46 8.33
CA VAL A 342 -3.97 17.24 7.65
C VAL A 342 -4.51 17.54 6.26
N ILE A 343 -5.12 18.72 6.06
CA ILE A 343 -5.82 19.06 4.81
C ILE A 343 -5.03 20.11 4.02
N ALA A 344 -4.82 21.30 4.59
CA ALA A 344 -4.28 22.44 3.83
C ALA A 344 -2.85 22.21 3.32
N LEU A 345 -2.00 21.52 4.10
CA LEU A 345 -0.65 21.18 3.68
C LEU A 345 -0.63 20.39 2.36
N GLN A 346 -1.57 19.46 2.15
CA GLN A 346 -1.65 18.63 0.95
C GLN A 346 -1.89 19.47 -0.32
N PHE A 347 -2.62 20.58 -0.18
CA PHE A 347 -2.83 21.55 -1.26
C PHE A 347 -1.61 22.44 -1.48
N ARG A 348 -0.95 22.88 -0.40
CA ARG A 348 0.24 23.76 -0.44
C ARG A 348 1.48 23.07 -0.98
N GLN A 349 1.61 21.77 -0.78
CA GLN A 349 2.74 20.99 -1.27
C GLN A 349 2.96 21.21 -2.78
N PRO A 350 4.19 21.53 -3.22
CA PRO A 350 4.45 21.91 -4.60
C PRO A 350 4.41 20.71 -5.54
N PHE A 351 4.46 20.99 -6.84
CA PHE A 351 4.66 19.96 -7.85
C PHE A 351 6.04 19.29 -7.69
N ARG A 352 6.10 17.95 -7.80
CA ARG A 352 7.34 17.18 -7.61
C ARG A 352 7.81 16.58 -8.92
N ALA A 353 8.79 17.23 -9.56
CA ALA A 353 9.38 16.82 -10.84
C ALA A 353 10.12 15.47 -10.78
N ASP A 354 10.51 15.04 -9.58
CA ASP A 354 11.12 13.75 -9.27
C ASP A 354 10.09 12.62 -9.08
N SER A 355 8.79 12.92 -9.15
CA SER A 355 7.73 11.90 -9.06
C SER A 355 7.75 10.91 -10.22
N LEU A 356 7.30 9.69 -9.91
CA LEU A 356 6.94 8.68 -10.90
C LEU A 356 5.48 8.92 -11.33
N SER A 357 5.22 9.99 -12.09
CA SER A 357 3.87 10.32 -12.60
C SER A 357 3.93 10.84 -14.04
N TYR A 358 2.82 10.75 -14.78
CA TYR A 358 2.70 11.30 -16.12
C TYR A 358 2.93 12.81 -16.17
N PRO A 359 2.41 13.63 -15.24
CA PRO A 359 2.78 15.04 -15.14
C PRO A 359 4.29 15.27 -15.03
N ALA A 360 4.99 14.51 -14.19
CA ALA A 360 6.44 14.65 -14.04
C ALA A 360 7.20 14.19 -15.30
N ALA A 361 6.73 13.12 -15.96
CA ALA A 361 7.27 12.69 -17.25
C ALA A 361 7.05 13.73 -18.35
N TRP A 362 5.88 14.37 -18.38
CA TRP A 362 5.54 15.46 -19.29
C TRP A 362 6.45 16.66 -19.10
N LEU A 363 6.65 17.10 -17.86
CA LEU A 363 7.56 18.21 -17.55
C LEU A 363 8.99 17.88 -18.02
N ARG A 364 9.49 16.68 -17.75
CA ARG A 364 10.83 16.25 -18.19
C ARG A 364 10.97 16.21 -19.72
N ALA A 365 9.92 15.83 -20.43
CA ALA A 365 9.94 15.72 -21.90
C ALA A 365 9.75 17.06 -22.61
N THR A 366 8.97 17.99 -22.04
CA THR A 366 8.52 19.21 -22.74
C THR A 366 9.06 20.50 -22.12
N GLY A 367 9.60 20.45 -20.90
CA GLY A 367 9.95 21.63 -20.10
C GLY A 367 8.74 22.45 -19.61
N ARG A 368 7.50 22.02 -19.90
CA ARG A 368 6.29 22.77 -19.57
C ARG A 368 5.59 22.20 -18.34
N MET A 369 5.13 23.08 -17.46
CA MET A 369 4.37 22.69 -16.27
C MET A 369 3.03 22.07 -16.68
N PRO A 370 2.74 20.82 -16.26
CA PRO A 370 1.47 20.17 -16.56
C PRO A 370 0.32 20.76 -15.71
N PRO A 371 -0.93 20.71 -16.19
CA PRO A 371 -2.08 21.04 -15.36
C PRO A 371 -2.29 20.00 -14.26
N ALA A 372 -2.80 20.43 -13.09
CA ALA A 372 -3.05 19.56 -11.93
C ALA A 372 -4.42 18.85 -11.96
N TRP A 373 -5.37 19.33 -12.77
CA TRP A 373 -6.74 18.82 -12.81
C TRP A 373 -6.93 17.39 -13.37
N PRO A 374 -6.08 16.83 -14.27
CA PRO A 374 -6.34 15.52 -14.88
C PRO A 374 -6.56 14.38 -13.89
N ALA A 375 -5.84 14.35 -12.76
CA ALA A 375 -6.05 13.36 -11.70
C ALA A 375 -7.49 13.38 -11.16
N PHE A 376 -8.06 14.58 -10.99
CA PHE A 376 -9.39 14.79 -10.42
C PHE A 376 -10.53 14.50 -11.41
N VAL A 377 -10.23 14.36 -12.70
CA VAL A 377 -11.20 13.91 -13.72
C VAL A 377 -11.04 12.42 -14.01
N LEU A 378 -9.81 11.95 -14.21
CA LEU A 378 -9.55 10.56 -14.58
C LEU A 378 -9.82 9.59 -13.43
N ALA A 379 -9.56 9.96 -12.17
CA ALA A 379 -9.83 9.07 -11.05
C ALA A 379 -11.33 8.79 -10.84
N PRO A 380 -12.25 9.79 -10.87
CA PRO A 380 -13.69 9.52 -10.91
C PRO A 380 -14.14 8.68 -12.09
N LEU A 381 -13.55 8.85 -13.28
CA LEU A 381 -13.86 8.00 -14.44
C LEU A 381 -13.42 6.54 -14.21
N ALA A 382 -12.22 6.33 -13.66
CA ALA A 382 -11.74 5.00 -13.30
C ALA A 382 -12.62 4.34 -12.23
N LEU A 383 -13.08 5.12 -11.25
CA LEU A 383 -14.04 4.69 -10.24
C LEU A 383 -15.38 4.30 -10.88
N ALA A 384 -15.92 5.11 -11.79
CA ALA A 384 -17.15 4.82 -12.50
C ALA A 384 -17.05 3.55 -13.36
N VAL A 385 -15.91 3.34 -14.04
CA VAL A 385 -15.60 2.09 -14.76
C VAL A 385 -15.56 0.91 -13.80
N GLY A 386 -14.96 1.08 -12.62
CA GLY A 386 -14.96 0.08 -11.55
C GLY A 386 -16.38 -0.29 -11.10
N LEU A 387 -17.22 0.70 -10.80
CA LEU A 387 -18.63 0.48 -10.42
C LEU A 387 -19.44 -0.19 -11.52
N TRP A 388 -19.17 0.15 -12.78
CA TRP A 388 -19.89 -0.39 -13.93
C TRP A 388 -19.50 -1.83 -14.26
N ARG A 389 -18.21 -2.19 -14.15
CA ARG A 389 -17.69 -3.44 -14.72
C ARG A 389 -17.07 -4.41 -13.73
N ALA A 390 -16.56 -3.93 -12.60
CA ALA A 390 -15.93 -4.82 -11.62
C ALA A 390 -16.98 -5.77 -11.02
N PRO A 391 -16.67 -7.06 -10.81
CA PRO A 391 -17.59 -7.98 -10.15
C PRO A 391 -17.87 -7.51 -8.72
N ARG A 392 -19.12 -7.63 -8.26
CA ARG A 392 -19.51 -7.40 -6.85
C ARG A 392 -18.97 -8.51 -5.95
N THR A 393 -17.66 -8.50 -5.74
CA THR A 393 -16.90 -9.43 -4.93
C THR A 393 -15.78 -8.68 -4.21
N PRO A 394 -15.21 -9.24 -3.13
CA PRO A 394 -14.02 -8.67 -2.49
C PRO A 394 -12.83 -8.49 -3.44
N ALA A 395 -12.67 -9.37 -4.42
CA ALA A 395 -11.64 -9.24 -5.45
C ALA A 395 -11.91 -8.06 -6.39
N GLY A 396 -13.16 -7.89 -6.82
CA GLY A 396 -13.57 -6.76 -7.67
C GLY A 396 -13.46 -5.42 -6.95
N PHE A 397 -13.80 -5.36 -5.66
CA PHE A 397 -13.55 -4.20 -4.81
C PHE A 397 -12.06 -3.84 -4.78
N ALA A 398 -11.19 -4.77 -4.39
CA ALA A 398 -9.75 -4.52 -4.31
C ALA A 398 -9.13 -4.11 -5.66
N LEU A 399 -9.59 -4.72 -6.76
CA LEU A 399 -9.16 -4.36 -8.12
C LEU A 399 -9.63 -2.96 -8.52
N ALA A 400 -10.88 -2.60 -8.23
CA ALA A 400 -11.40 -1.27 -8.53
C ALA A 400 -10.72 -0.18 -7.69
N VAL A 401 -10.40 -0.48 -6.41
CA VAL A 401 -9.56 0.37 -5.55
C VAL A 401 -8.19 0.55 -6.18
N ALA A 402 -7.53 -0.53 -6.58
CA ALA A 402 -6.22 -0.46 -7.23
C ALA A 402 -6.26 0.39 -8.51
N LEU A 403 -7.23 0.18 -9.40
CA LEU A 403 -7.36 0.94 -10.64
C LEU A 403 -7.62 2.44 -10.36
N THR A 404 -8.53 2.76 -9.45
CA THR A 404 -8.90 4.14 -9.11
C THR A 404 -7.69 4.91 -8.58
N PHE A 405 -6.96 4.32 -7.62
CA PHE A 405 -5.79 4.96 -7.04
C PHE A 405 -4.57 4.95 -7.96
N LEU A 406 -4.42 3.93 -8.82
CA LEU A 406 -3.39 3.92 -9.85
C LEU A 406 -3.55 5.10 -10.80
N VAL A 407 -4.78 5.35 -11.26
CA VAL A 407 -5.08 6.54 -12.07
C VAL A 407 -4.88 7.82 -11.26
N PHE A 408 -5.39 7.88 -10.04
CA PHE A 408 -5.24 9.08 -9.20
C PHE A 408 -3.75 9.45 -9.03
N PHE A 409 -2.89 8.53 -8.62
CA PHE A 409 -1.47 8.81 -8.38
C PHE A 409 -0.67 9.01 -9.67
N ALA A 410 -0.90 8.19 -10.70
CA ALA A 410 -0.15 8.31 -11.96
C ALA A 410 -0.39 9.67 -12.65
N PHE A 411 -1.51 10.33 -12.40
CA PHE A 411 -1.84 11.63 -12.99
C PHE A 411 -1.75 12.80 -11.99
N ASN A 412 -1.29 12.59 -10.75
CA ASN A 412 -1.18 13.64 -9.74
C ASN A 412 0.16 14.40 -9.78
N LYS A 413 0.20 15.53 -9.08
CA LYS A 413 1.40 16.37 -8.89
C LYS A 413 2.52 15.67 -8.10
N GLN A 414 2.20 14.62 -7.36
CA GLN A 414 3.16 13.81 -6.60
C GLN A 414 2.77 12.33 -6.59
N ALA A 415 3.75 11.46 -6.87
CA ALA A 415 3.61 10.02 -6.73
C ALA A 415 4.98 9.34 -6.55
N PHE A 416 5.32 9.04 -5.30
CA PHE A 416 6.51 8.29 -4.91
C PHE A 416 6.23 6.79 -4.70
N VAL A 417 7.28 6.05 -4.35
CA VAL A 417 7.28 4.59 -4.22
C VAL A 417 6.21 4.08 -3.26
N ASN A 418 5.95 4.77 -2.14
CA ASN A 418 4.91 4.38 -1.19
C ASN A 418 3.51 4.25 -1.80
N TYR A 419 3.09 5.21 -2.63
CA TYR A 419 1.75 5.17 -3.21
C TYR A 419 1.56 3.94 -4.10
N TYR A 420 2.57 3.60 -4.90
CA TYR A 420 2.55 2.42 -5.75
C TYR A 420 2.76 1.12 -4.95
N PHE A 421 3.48 1.15 -3.83
CA PHE A 421 3.56 0.04 -2.89
C PHE A 421 2.17 -0.33 -2.34
N PHE A 422 1.36 0.68 -1.98
CA PHE A 422 -0.04 0.45 -1.61
C PHE A 422 -0.82 -0.25 -2.74
N LEU A 423 -0.63 0.18 -3.99
CA LEU A 423 -1.30 -0.42 -5.15
C LEU A 423 -0.87 -1.86 -5.41
N VAL A 424 0.41 -2.21 -5.21
CA VAL A 424 0.87 -3.61 -5.24
C VAL A 424 0.14 -4.42 -4.18
N GLY A 425 0.01 -3.90 -2.95
CA GLY A 425 -0.78 -4.53 -1.89
C GLY A 425 -2.26 -4.72 -2.27
N ALA A 426 -2.89 -3.72 -2.88
CA ALA A 426 -4.27 -3.79 -3.36
C ALA A 426 -4.46 -4.84 -4.47
N LEU A 427 -3.52 -4.92 -5.43
CA LEU A 427 -3.52 -5.94 -6.48
C LEU A 427 -3.27 -7.35 -5.90
N CYS A 428 -2.43 -7.48 -4.88
CA CYS A 428 -2.24 -8.75 -4.16
C CYS A 428 -3.51 -9.18 -3.41
N CYS A 429 -4.23 -8.24 -2.78
CA CYS A 429 -5.54 -8.50 -2.17
C CYS A 429 -6.54 -8.97 -3.23
N ALA A 430 -6.59 -8.31 -4.40
CA ALA A 430 -7.46 -8.70 -5.50
C ALA A 430 -7.12 -10.10 -6.02
N LEU A 431 -5.83 -10.42 -6.20
CA LEU A 431 -5.36 -11.73 -6.66
C LEU A 431 -5.71 -12.84 -5.67
N ALA A 432 -5.45 -12.62 -4.38
CA ALA A 432 -5.76 -13.56 -3.30
C ALA A 432 -7.27 -13.82 -3.17
N ALA A 433 -8.08 -12.78 -3.31
CA ALA A 433 -9.53 -12.86 -3.25
C ALA A 433 -10.17 -13.38 -4.55
N ALA A 434 -9.45 -13.51 -5.67
CA ALA A 434 -10.05 -13.87 -6.96
C ALA A 434 -10.37 -15.37 -7.15
N GLY A 435 -10.42 -16.19 -6.08
CA GLY A 435 -10.63 -17.65 -6.18
C GLY A 435 -12.09 -18.10 -6.26
N PRO A 436 -12.36 -19.35 -6.67
CA PRO A 436 -13.67 -19.93 -6.45
C PRO A 436 -14.00 -19.92 -4.95
N ALA A 437 -15.27 -19.69 -4.61
CA ALA A 437 -15.73 -19.91 -3.24
C ALA A 437 -15.47 -21.38 -2.88
N PRO A 438 -15.04 -21.70 -1.64
CA PRO A 438 -14.95 -23.09 -1.23
C PRO A 438 -16.32 -23.76 -1.43
N ASP A 439 -16.34 -24.90 -2.12
CA ASP A 439 -17.56 -25.68 -2.27
C ASP A 439 -18.10 -26.00 -0.88
N ALA A 440 -19.34 -25.63 -0.61
CA ALA A 440 -20.02 -25.94 0.66
C ALA A 440 -20.16 -27.46 0.92
N ARG A 441 -19.74 -28.30 -0.04
CA ARG A 441 -19.72 -29.76 0.03
C ARG A 441 -18.35 -30.35 0.37
N ALA A 442 -17.30 -29.54 0.44
CA ALA A 442 -15.99 -29.99 0.89
C ALA A 442 -15.92 -29.84 2.42
N THR A 443 -16.27 -30.92 3.12
CA THR A 443 -16.02 -31.09 4.56
C THR A 443 -14.56 -30.76 4.90
N PRO A 444 -14.28 -30.12 6.06
CA PRO A 444 -12.91 -29.84 6.46
C PRO A 444 -12.19 -31.13 6.85
N LEU A 445 -10.99 -31.33 6.29
CA LEU A 445 -9.93 -32.16 6.86
C LEU A 445 -8.93 -31.26 7.58
#